data_AF-A0A401K8P3-F1
#
_entry.id   AF-A0A401K8P3-F1
#
_cell.length_a   1.000
_cell.length_b   1.000
_cell.length_c   1.000
_cell.angle_alpha   90.00
_cell.angle_beta   90.00
_cell.angle_gamma   90.00
#
_symmetry.space_group_name_H-M   'P 1'
#
loop_
_entity.id
_entity.type
_entity.pdbx_description
1 polymer ?
#
loop_
_entity_poly.entity_id
_entity_poly.type
_entity_poly.pdbx_seq_one_letter_code
_entity_poly.pdbx_strand_id
1 'polypeptide(L)'
;MTHRKRHYLTGALAARDFLRRTQTDLHAYRQFRPKALRWEFAFIVGMHPPEYRAGFLDAIGAYLLTTLEGVLVDPDRWELLDVLEREEN
;
A
#
# COMPACT_ATOMS: atom_id res chain seq x y z
N MET A 1 15.45 -12.03 -8.89
CA MET A 1 14.00 -11.75 -8.90
C MET A 1 13.50 -11.72 -10.34
N THR A 2 12.34 -12.33 -10.63
CA THR A 2 11.70 -12.22 -11.95
C THR A 2 11.15 -10.80 -12.17
N HIS A 3 11.01 -10.37 -13.42
CA HIS A 3 10.47 -9.04 -13.74
C HIS A 3 9.05 -8.83 -13.18
N ARG A 4 8.25 -9.90 -13.17
CA ARG A 4 6.91 -9.92 -12.58
C ARG A 4 6.92 -9.67 -11.07
N LYS A 5 7.77 -10.41 -10.33
CA LYS A 5 7.93 -10.23 -8.88
C LYS A 5 8.44 -8.82 -8.55
N ARG A 6 9.34 -8.26 -9.37
CA ARG A 6 9.81 -6.89 -9.18
C ARG A 6 8.68 -5.86 -9.30
N HIS A 7 7.82 -5.97 -10.32
CA HIS A 7 6.66 -5.07 -10.45
C HIS A 7 5.71 -5.17 -9.27
N TYR A 8 5.41 -6.39 -8.84
CA TYR A 8 4.57 -6.64 -7.67
C TYR A 8 5.11 -5.95 -6.41
N LEU A 9 6.38 -6.21 -6.05
CA LEU A 9 6.98 -5.59 -4.87
C LEU A 9 7.07 -4.07 -4.99
N THR A 10 7.28 -3.54 -6.20
CA THR A 10 7.28 -2.08 -6.42
C THR A 10 5.89 -1.48 -6.21
N GLY A 11 4.83 -2.17 -6.63
CA GLY A 11 3.45 -1.77 -6.36
C GLY A 11 3.12 -1.76 -4.86
N ALA A 12 3.56 -2.80 -4.14
CA ALA A 12 3.41 -2.88 -2.69
C ALA A 12 4.09 -1.70 -1.97
N LEU A 13 5.32 -1.37 -2.34
CA LEU A 13 6.02 -0.21 -1.77
C LEU A 13 5.30 1.11 -2.05
N ALA A 14 4.72 1.26 -3.25
CA ALA A 14 3.94 2.45 -3.58
C ALA A 14 2.67 2.59 -2.73
N ALA A 15 2.04 1.48 -2.34
CA ALA A 15 0.93 1.50 -1.39
C ALA A 15 1.38 1.97 0.00
N ARG A 16 2.55 1.53 0.49
CA ARG A 16 3.12 2.05 1.74
C ARG A 16 3.35 3.56 1.66
N ASP A 17 3.91 4.05 0.57
CA ASP A 17 4.15 5.49 0.38
C ASP A 17 2.84 6.29 0.27
N PHE A 18 1.80 5.72 -0.35
CA PHE A 18 0.45 6.28 -0.34
C PHE A 18 -0.12 6.39 1.10
N LEU A 19 0.03 5.34 1.91
CA LEU A 19 -0.43 5.33 3.31
C LEU A 19 0.32 6.38 4.15
N ARG A 20 1.65 6.47 3.99
CA ARG A 20 2.48 7.51 4.67
C ARG A 20 1.99 8.92 4.36
N ARG A 21 1.76 9.23 3.08
CA ARG A 21 1.23 10.54 2.66
C ARG A 21 -0.16 10.79 3.23
N THR A 22 -1.05 9.80 3.17
CA THR A 22 -2.43 9.92 3.68
C THR A 22 -2.47 10.17 5.18
N GLN A 23 -1.66 9.45 5.96
CA GLN A 23 -1.56 9.66 7.40
C GLN A 23 -0.92 11.01 7.73
N THR A 24 0.13 11.41 7.01
CA THR A 24 0.75 12.73 7.17
C THR A 24 -0.25 13.85 6.93
N ASP A 25 -1.03 13.79 5.85
CA ASP A 25 -2.05 14.77 5.52
C ASP A 25 -3.15 14.82 6.60
N LEU A 26 -3.55 13.66 7.11
CA LEU A 26 -4.53 13.58 8.19
C LEU A 26 -3.99 14.17 9.50
N HIS A 27 -2.75 13.90 9.86
CA HIS A 27 -2.13 14.41 11.08
C HIS A 27 -1.84 15.92 11.01
N ALA A 28 -1.24 16.38 9.91
CA ALA A 28 -0.83 17.77 9.73
C ALA A 28 -2.01 18.71 9.45
N TYR A 29 -3.00 18.26 8.66
CA TYR A 29 -4.07 19.11 8.15
C TYR A 29 -5.46 18.72 8.63
N ARG A 30 -5.61 17.63 9.41
CA ARG A 30 -6.91 17.08 9.84
C ARG A 30 -7.88 16.82 8.68
N GLN A 31 -7.33 16.58 7.49
CA GLN A 31 -8.13 16.44 6.27
C GLN A 31 -8.24 14.97 5.89
N PHE A 32 -9.42 14.39 6.12
CA PHE A 32 -9.73 13.07 5.59
C PHE A 32 -10.24 13.18 4.15
N ARG A 33 -9.58 12.50 3.21
CA ARG A 33 -9.93 12.49 1.78
C ARG A 33 -10.41 11.09 1.38
N PRO A 34 -11.69 10.75 1.54
CA PRO A 34 -12.21 9.40 1.28
C PRO A 34 -12.05 8.94 -0.18
N LYS A 35 -11.90 9.89 -1.11
CA LYS A 35 -11.70 9.61 -2.55
C LYS A 35 -10.23 9.45 -2.95
N ALA A 36 -9.28 9.65 -2.03
CA ALA A 36 -7.85 9.66 -2.34
C ALA A 36 -7.38 8.31 -2.92
N LEU A 37 -7.76 7.19 -2.29
CA LEU A 37 -7.40 5.86 -2.78
C LEU A 37 -7.94 5.60 -4.20
N ARG A 38 -9.19 5.98 -4.46
CA ARG A 38 -9.79 5.84 -5.80
C ARG A 38 -9.04 6.68 -6.84
N TRP A 39 -8.65 7.92 -6.48
CA TRP A 39 -7.87 8.81 -7.35
C TRP A 39 -6.48 8.25 -7.62
N GLU A 40 -5.74 7.85 -6.58
CA GLU A 40 -4.42 7.23 -6.71
C GLU A 40 -4.48 5.99 -7.61
N PHE A 41 -5.50 5.15 -7.40
CA PHE A 41 -5.65 3.94 -8.19
C PHE A 41 -5.96 4.23 -9.65
N ALA A 42 -6.88 5.16 -9.95
CA ALA A 42 -7.29 5.45 -11.31
C ALA A 42 -6.20 6.15 -12.14
N PHE A 43 -5.41 7.04 -11.53
CA PHE A 43 -4.55 7.95 -12.27
C PHE A 43 -3.05 7.73 -12.07
N ILE A 44 -2.64 7.08 -10.98
CA ILE A 44 -1.22 6.78 -10.73
C ILE A 44 -0.99 5.29 -10.95
N VAL A 45 -1.63 4.45 -10.13
CA VAL A 45 -1.43 2.99 -10.13
C VAL A 45 -1.96 2.33 -11.41
N GLY A 46 -3.10 2.81 -11.91
CA GLY A 46 -3.79 2.25 -13.08
C GLY A 46 -2.94 2.20 -14.35
N MET A 47 -1.97 3.12 -14.49
CA MET A 47 -1.06 3.21 -15.64
C MET A 47 0.07 2.17 -15.61
N HIS A 48 0.26 1.46 -14.49
CA HIS A 48 1.31 0.45 -14.34
C HIS A 48 0.85 -0.96 -14.78
N PRO A 49 1.78 -1.92 -14.98
CA PRO A 49 1.47 -3.30 -15.30
C PRO A 49 0.55 -3.98 -14.27
N PRO A 50 -0.18 -5.05 -14.66
CA PRO A 50 -1.11 -5.76 -13.78
C PRO A 50 -0.53 -6.14 -12.42
N GLU A 51 0.73 -6.60 -12.38
CA GLU A 51 1.34 -7.10 -11.15
C GLU A 51 1.71 -5.99 -10.18
N TYR A 52 2.07 -4.81 -10.69
CA TYR A 52 2.21 -3.62 -9.86
C TYR A 52 0.87 -3.28 -9.19
N ARG A 53 -0.23 -3.31 -9.96
CA ARG A 53 -1.57 -3.01 -9.42
C ARG A 53 -1.99 -4.02 -8.36
N ALA A 54 -1.67 -5.31 -8.58
CA ALA A 54 -1.92 -6.36 -7.60
C ALA A 54 -1.14 -6.09 -6.30
N GLY A 55 0.18 -5.89 -6.37
CA GLY A 55 0.98 -5.63 -5.19
C GLY A 55 0.56 -4.37 -4.42
N PHE A 56 0.12 -3.33 -5.13
CA PHE A 56 -0.45 -2.14 -4.49
C PHE A 56 -1.72 -2.48 -3.70
N LEU A 57 -2.68 -3.18 -4.30
CA LEU A 57 -3.94 -3.53 -3.63
C LEU A 57 -3.75 -4.52 -2.48
N ASP A 58 -2.87 -5.50 -2.66
CA ASP A 58 -2.59 -6.51 -1.63
C ASP A 58 -1.93 -5.87 -0.41
N ALA A 59 -1.02 -4.91 -0.60
CA ALA A 59 -0.45 -4.12 0.49
C ALA A 59 -1.50 -3.27 1.22
N ILE A 60 -2.46 -2.65 0.51
CA ILE A 60 -3.59 -1.95 1.16
C ILE A 60 -4.46 -2.94 1.94
N GLY A 61 -4.73 -4.12 1.39
CA GLY A 61 -5.47 -5.19 2.05
C GLY A 61 -4.79 -5.64 3.34
N ALA A 62 -3.49 -5.93 3.29
CA ALA A 62 -2.69 -6.30 4.45
C ALA A 62 -2.73 -5.21 5.54
N TYR A 63 -2.58 -3.93 5.16
CA TYR A 63 -2.70 -2.82 6.11
C TYR A 63 -4.05 -2.80 6.81
N LEU A 64 -5.14 -2.94 6.06
CA LEU A 64 -6.50 -2.94 6.60
C LEU A 64 -6.74 -4.13 7.54
N LEU A 65 -6.36 -5.34 7.14
CA LEU A 65 -6.52 -6.54 7.96
C LEU A 65 -5.74 -6.41 9.27
N THR A 66 -4.46 -6.04 9.20
CA THR A 66 -3.59 -5.85 10.38
C THR A 66 -4.17 -4.79 11.32
N THR A 67 -4.67 -3.68 10.77
CA THR A 67 -5.31 -2.62 11.56
C THR A 67 -6.61 -3.11 12.22
N LEU A 68 -7.42 -3.89 11.51
CA LEU A 68 -8.68 -4.45 12.03
C LEU A 68 -8.45 -5.50 13.13
N GLU A 69 -7.29 -6.16 13.15
CA GLU A 69 -6.84 -7.02 14.24
C GLU A 69 -6.40 -6.23 15.48
N GLY A 70 -6.44 -4.89 15.43
CA GLY A 70 -6.05 -4.01 16.53
C GLY A 70 -4.56 -3.71 16.59
N VAL A 71 -3.79 -4.11 15.57
CA VAL A 71 -2.36 -3.80 15.47
C VAL A 71 -2.18 -2.43 14.83
N LEU A 72 -1.52 -1.52 15.56
CA LEU A 72 -1.17 -0.21 15.01
C LEU A 72 -0.05 -0.36 13.98
N VAL A 73 -0.36 -0.19 12.71
CA VAL A 73 0.61 -0.19 11.63
C VAL A 73 1.16 1.22 11.43
N ASP A 74 2.45 1.39 11.69
CA ASP A 74 3.21 2.59 11.33
C ASP A 74 3.84 2.41 9.94
N PRO A 75 3.32 3.05 8.88
CA PRO A 75 3.84 2.89 7.52
C PRO A 75 5.29 3.37 7.33
N ASP A 76 5.85 4.18 8.24
CA ASP A 76 7.26 4.58 8.20
C ASP A 76 8.19 3.42 8.63
N ARG A 77 7.70 2.54 9.50
CA ARG A 77 8.45 1.41 10.07
C ARG A 77 7.95 0.04 9.61
N TRP A 78 6.92 0.02 8.78
CA TRP A 78 6.30 -1.21 8.34
C TRP A 78 7.20 -1.97 7.36
N GLU A 79 7.69 -3.12 7.81
CA GLU A 79 8.42 -4.14 7.04
C GLU A 79 7.48 -4.88 6.08
N LEU A 80 6.79 -4.12 5.23
CA LEU A 80 5.73 -4.61 4.34
C LEU A 80 6.18 -5.78 3.46
N LEU A 81 7.41 -5.77 2.96
CA LEU A 81 7.89 -6.82 2.07
C LEU A 81 7.98 -8.17 2.81
N ASP A 82 8.41 -8.16 4.07
CA ASP A 82 8.50 -9.37 4.88
C ASP A 82 7.11 -9.90 5.26
N VAL A 83 6.10 -9.02 5.39
CA VAL A 83 4.70 -9.44 5.58
C VAL A 83 4.18 -10.13 4.32
N LEU A 84 4.36 -9.52 3.15
CA LEU A 84 3.85 -10.08 1.89
C LEU A 84 4.56 -11.37 1.47
N GLU A 85 5.85 -11.53 1.80
CA GLU A 85 6.56 -12.78 1.52
C GLU A 85 6.20 -13.93 2.48
N ARG A 86 5.63 -13.63 3.67
CA ARG A 86 5.13 -14.66 4.60
C ARG A 86 3.76 -15.22 4.19
N GLU A 87 2.92 -14.40 3.56
CA GLU A 87 1.58 -14.78 3.08
C GLU A 87 1.60 -15.53 1.73
N GLU A 88 2.74 -15.58 1.03
CA GLU A 88 2.93 -16.32 -0.23
C GLU A 88 3.29 -17.81 0.01
N ASN A 89 3.57 -18.22 1.26
CA ASN A 89 3.90 -19.60 1.69
C ASN A 89 2.75 -20.27 2.44
#